data_AF-A0A967NPF7-F1
#
_entry.id   AF-A0A967NPF7-F1
#
_cell.length_a   1.000
_cell.length_b   1.000
_cell.length_c   1.000
_cell.angle_alpha   90.00
_cell.angle_beta   90.00
_cell.angle_gamma   90.00
#
_symmetry.space_group_name_H-M   'P 1'
#
loop_
_entity.id
_entity.type
_entity.pdbx_description
1 polymer ?
#
loop_
_entity_poly.entity_id
_entity_poly.type
_entity_poly.pdbx_seq_one_letter_code
_entity_poly.pdbx_strand_id
1 'polypeptide(L)'
;PLDGGGGLFGAVIPRLSFPADYRLRFRFDNGATWERDDPYRFRPTVGDMDLHLFNEGAHYQLWRCLGAHARKHDGVEGVAFAVW
;
A
#
# COMPACT_ATOMS: atom_id res chain seq x y z
N PRO A 1 -2.10 17.95 17.38
CA PRO A 1 -2.16 17.96 15.90
C PRO A 1 -0.77 17.60 15.39
N LEU A 2 -0.63 16.85 14.29
CA LEU A 2 0.70 16.69 13.70
C LEU A 2 1.10 18.05 13.12
N ASP A 3 2.19 18.61 13.63
CA ASP A 3 2.67 19.94 13.27
C ASP A 3 3.16 19.86 11.83
N GLY A 4 2.37 20.36 10.87
CA GLY A 4 2.41 20.03 9.43
C GLY A 4 3.66 20.40 8.63
N GLY A 5 4.81 20.59 9.27
CA GLY A 5 6.08 20.96 8.62
C GLY A 5 6.87 19.78 8.00
N GLY A 6 6.47 18.53 8.22
CA GLY A 6 7.26 17.35 7.84
C GLY A 6 6.76 16.54 6.63
N GLY A 7 5.70 16.98 5.93
CA GLY A 7 5.06 16.18 4.88
C GLY A 7 4.26 14.97 5.39
N LEU A 8 4.12 14.83 6.71
CA LEU A 8 3.26 13.85 7.36
C LEU A 8 1.90 14.47 7.70
N PHE A 9 0.83 13.79 7.34
CA PHE A 9 -0.55 14.22 7.58
C PHE A 9 -1.29 13.14 8.37
N GLY A 10 -2.21 13.56 9.24
CA GLY A 10 -3.03 12.64 10.02
C GLY A 10 -4.37 13.27 10.38
N ALA A 11 -5.40 12.43 10.48
CA ALA A 11 -6.75 12.83 10.83
C ALA A 11 -7.37 11.80 11.78
N VAL A 12 -8.16 12.28 12.74
CA VAL A 12 -9.01 11.41 13.58
C VAL A 12 -10.44 11.54 13.08
N ILE A 13 -11.04 10.43 12.68
CA ILE A 13 -12.42 10.37 12.17
C ILE A 13 -13.25 9.53 13.14
N PRO A 14 -14.02 10.14 14.07
CA PRO A 14 -14.66 9.44 15.20
C PRO A 14 -15.63 8.30 14.84
N ARG A 15 -16.08 8.20 13.58
CA ARG A 15 -17.03 7.18 13.10
C ARG A 15 -16.46 6.27 12.01
N LEU A 16 -15.16 6.36 11.73
CA LEU A 16 -14.53 5.47 10.77
C LEU A 16 -14.09 4.16 11.45
N SER A 17 -14.51 3.03 10.92
CA SER A 17 -14.10 1.69 11.35
C SER A 17 -13.42 0.95 10.20
N PHE A 18 -12.37 0.18 10.50
CA PHE A 18 -11.61 -0.57 9.48
C PHE A 18 -12.08 -2.03 9.34
N PRO A 19 -11.99 -2.62 8.12
CA PRO A 19 -11.52 -2.01 6.88
C PRO A 19 -12.52 -1.00 6.32
N ALA A 20 -12.02 0.17 5.90
CA ALA A 20 -12.83 1.24 5.32
C ALA A 20 -12.43 1.48 3.87
N ASP A 21 -13.42 1.75 3.03
CA ASP A 21 -13.20 2.26 1.68
C ASP A 21 -13.16 3.79 1.73
N TYR A 22 -11.99 4.37 1.43
CA TYR A 22 -11.77 5.81 1.42
C TYR A 22 -10.66 6.17 0.44
N ARG A 23 -10.66 7.45 0.04
CA ARG A 23 -9.65 8.03 -0.84
C ARG A 23 -9.07 9.28 -0.23
N LEU A 24 -7.80 9.52 -0.51
CA LEU A 24 -7.07 10.70 -0.12
C LEU A 24 -7.09 11.71 -1.26
N ARG A 25 -7.37 12.97 -0.94
CA ARG A 25 -7.27 14.09 -1.87
C ARG A 25 -6.06 14.94 -1.51
N PHE A 26 -5.13 15.07 -2.44
CA PHE A 26 -3.90 15.83 -2.32
C PHE A 26 -4.04 17.13 -3.10
N ARG A 27 -3.64 18.26 -2.50
CA ARG A 27 -3.50 19.54 -3.18
C ARG A 27 -2.03 19.94 -3.16
N PHE A 28 -1.49 20.23 -4.33
CA PHE A 28 -0.11 20.64 -4.52
C PHE A 28 -0.01 22.16 -4.69
N ASP A 29 1.18 22.72 -4.44
CA ASP A 29 1.44 24.17 -4.49
C ASP A 29 1.23 24.77 -5.89
N ASN A 30 1.40 23.96 -6.94
CA ASN A 30 1.09 24.34 -8.32
C ASN A 30 -0.43 24.39 -8.62
N GLY A 31 -1.28 24.18 -7.62
CA GLY A 31 -2.73 24.15 -7.75
C GLY A 31 -3.31 22.81 -8.21
N ALA A 32 -2.48 21.82 -8.56
CA ALA A 32 -2.96 20.49 -8.96
C ALA A 32 -3.65 19.80 -7.78
N THR A 33 -4.70 19.05 -8.07
CA THR A 33 -5.42 18.24 -7.08
C THR A 33 -5.56 16.81 -7.58
N TRP A 34 -5.11 15.84 -6.79
CA TRP A 34 -5.21 14.41 -7.11
C TRP A 34 -6.06 13.69 -6.08
N GLU A 35 -6.78 12.66 -6.50
CA GLU A 35 -7.52 11.77 -5.61
C GLU A 35 -7.12 10.31 -5.86
N ARG A 36 -6.68 9.60 -4.82
CA ARG A 36 -6.13 8.24 -4.91
C ARG A 36 -6.51 7.41 -3.67
N ASP A 37 -6.51 6.09 -3.82
CA ASP A 37 -6.53 5.17 -2.69
C ASP A 37 -5.29 5.36 -1.81
N ASP A 38 -5.43 5.11 -0.50
CA ASP A 38 -4.29 5.08 0.41
C ASP A 38 -3.48 3.79 0.20
N PRO A 39 -2.21 3.86 -0.25
CA PRO A 39 -1.38 2.67 -0.43
C PRO A 39 -1.17 1.86 0.86
N TYR A 40 -1.32 2.49 2.03
CA TYR A 40 -1.12 1.85 3.33
C TYR A 40 -2.36 1.13 3.88
N ARG A 41 -3.53 1.25 3.23
CA ARG A 41 -4.76 0.54 3.66
C ARG A 41 -4.79 -0.92 3.22
N PHE A 42 -3.94 -1.28 2.26
CA PHE A 42 -3.89 -2.61 1.64
C PHE A 42 -3.07 -3.59 2.48
N ARG A 43 -3.44 -4.87 2.44
CA ARG A 43 -2.71 -5.93 3.15
C ARG A 43 -1.41 -6.30 2.42
N PRO A 44 -0.43 -6.93 3.12
CA PRO A 44 0.78 -7.42 2.48
C PRO A 44 0.49 -8.31 1.27
N THR A 45 1.29 -8.15 0.22
CA THR A 45 1.07 -8.81 -1.07
C THR A 45 1.84 -10.11 -1.25
N VAL A 46 2.79 -10.40 -0.35
CA VAL A 46 3.58 -11.65 -0.27
C VAL A 46 3.01 -12.48 0.88
N GLY A 47 2.69 -13.75 0.61
CA GLY A 47 2.07 -14.62 1.61
C GLY A 47 3.07 -15.24 2.58
N ASP A 48 2.59 -15.70 3.73
CA ASP A 48 3.43 -16.32 4.77
C ASP A 48 4.19 -17.56 4.26
N MET A 49 3.56 -18.35 3.38
CA MET A 49 4.20 -19.51 2.75
C MET A 49 5.34 -19.10 1.80
N ASP A 50 5.15 -18.02 1.04
CA ASP A 50 6.17 -17.53 0.13
C ASP A 50 7.40 -17.05 0.93
N LEU A 51 7.15 -16.33 2.04
CA LEU A 51 8.19 -15.89 2.96
C LEU A 51 8.91 -17.07 3.62
N HIS A 52 8.17 -18.10 4.04
CA HIS A 52 8.73 -19.30 4.65
C HIS A 52 9.68 -20.04 3.68
N LEU A 53 9.21 -20.35 2.47
CA LEU A 53 10.04 -21.02 1.45
C LEU A 53 11.22 -20.15 1.00
N PHE A 54 11.04 -18.82 0.97
CA PHE A 54 12.13 -17.89 0.66
C PHE A 54 13.24 -17.99 1.73
N ASN A 55 12.87 -17.99 3.01
CA ASN A 55 13.81 -18.10 4.12
C ASN A 55 14.54 -19.45 4.16
N GLU A 56 13.93 -20.52 3.66
CA GLU A 56 14.56 -21.84 3.52
C GLU A 56 15.41 -22.00 2.25
N GLY A 57 15.40 -21.01 1.35
CA GLY A 57 16.04 -21.12 0.03
C GLY A 57 15.36 -22.13 -0.90
N ALA A 58 14.13 -22.54 -0.58
CA ALA A 58 13.36 -23.57 -1.28
C ALA A 58 12.29 -22.97 -2.23
N HIS A 59 12.17 -21.64 -2.31
CA HIS A 59 11.19 -20.98 -3.17
C HIS A 59 11.64 -20.91 -4.65
N TYR A 60 11.50 -22.03 -5.37
CA TYR A 60 11.92 -22.13 -6.77
C TYR A 60 11.17 -21.22 -7.76
N GLN A 61 10.10 -20.54 -7.36
CA GLN A 61 9.36 -19.59 -8.18
C GLN A 61 9.37 -18.16 -7.62
N LEU A 62 10.48 -17.75 -6.98
CA LEU A 62 10.56 -16.50 -6.23
C LEU A 62 10.22 -15.24 -7.07
N TRP A 63 10.47 -15.28 -8.38
CA TRP A 63 10.11 -14.21 -9.31
C TRP A 63 8.61 -13.97 -9.42
N ARG A 64 7.75 -14.88 -8.96
CA ARG A 64 6.30 -14.70 -8.92
C ARG A 64 5.83 -13.82 -7.76
N CYS A 65 6.63 -13.70 -6.70
CA CYS A 65 6.28 -12.94 -5.50
C CYS A 65 7.20 -11.72 -5.27
N LEU A 66 8.49 -11.80 -5.59
CA LEU A 66 9.40 -10.64 -5.60
C LEU A 66 9.34 -9.88 -6.94
N GLY A 67 9.74 -8.62 -6.91
CA GLY A 67 9.74 -7.70 -8.05
C GLY A 67 8.50 -6.82 -8.11
N ALA A 68 8.16 -6.37 -9.31
CA ALA A 68 7.03 -5.47 -9.59
C ALA A 68 5.94 -6.23 -10.35
N HIS A 69 4.76 -6.36 -9.74
CA HIS A 69 3.65 -7.13 -10.30
C HIS A 69 2.40 -6.26 -10.42
N ALA A 70 1.97 -6.00 -11.66
CA ALA A 70 0.68 -5.39 -11.93
C ALA A 70 -0.44 -6.33 -11.43
N ARG A 71 -1.33 -5.82 -10.59
CA ARG A 71 -2.41 -6.60 -10.00
C ARG A 71 -3.59 -5.73 -9.63
N LYS A 72 -4.74 -6.39 -9.51
CA LYS A 72 -5.90 -5.88 -8.78
C LYS A 72 -5.83 -6.34 -7.34
N HIS A 73 -5.90 -5.41 -6.38
CA HIS A 73 -5.88 -5.70 -4.95
C HIS A 73 -7.03 -4.94 -4.26
N ASP A 74 -7.89 -5.67 -3.54
CA ASP A 74 -9.16 -5.16 -2.97
C ASP A 74 -9.98 -4.30 -3.95
N GLY A 75 -10.03 -4.71 -5.22
CA GLY A 75 -10.80 -4.02 -6.26
C GLY A 75 -10.05 -2.90 -7.00
N VAL A 76 -8.84 -2.53 -6.56
CA VAL A 76 -8.06 -1.41 -7.09
C VAL A 76 -6.90 -1.92 -7.95
N GLU A 77 -6.75 -1.38 -9.16
CA GLU A 77 -5.62 -1.67 -10.05
C GLU A 77 -4.36 -0.94 -9.58
N GLY A 78 -3.23 -1.62 -9.56
CA GLY A 78 -1.95 -1.05 -9.17
C GLY A 78 -0.78 -2.00 -9.42
N VAL A 79 0.37 -1.67 -8.84
CA VAL A 79 1.58 -2.49 -8.91
C VAL A 79 2.05 -2.77 -7.48
N ALA A 80 2.20 -4.05 -7.15
CA ALA A 80 2.81 -4.48 -5.90
C ALA A 80 4.32 -4.62 -6.10
N PHE A 81 5.09 -4.07 -5.17
CA PHE A 81 6.54 -4.16 -5.15
C PHE A 81 7.00 -4.96 -3.93
N ALA A 82 7.87 -5.96 -4.13
CA ALA A 82 8.52 -6.71 -3.07
C ALA A 82 10.00 -6.90 -3.40
N VAL A 83 10.87 -6.58 -2.44
CA VAL A 83 12.34 -6.61 -2.59
C VAL A 83 12.95 -7.24 -1.34
N TRP A 84 14.07 -7.94 -1.52
CA TRP A 84 14.91 -8.45 -0.44
C TRP A 84 15.92 -7.40 0.00
#